data_AF-A0A359LSX4-F1
#
_entry.id   AF-A0A359LSX4-F1
#
_cell.length_a   1.000
_cell.length_b   1.000
_cell.length_c   1.000
_cell.angle_alpha   90.00
_cell.angle_beta   90.00
_cell.angle_gamma   90.00
#
_symmetry.space_group_name_H-M   'P 1'
#
loop_
_entity.id
_entity.type
_entity.pdbx_description
1 polymer ?
#
loop_
_entity_poly.entity_id
_entity_poly.type
_entity_poly.pdbx_seq_one_letter_code
_entity_poly.pdbx_strand_id
1 'polypeptide(L)'
;GIGANTAVFTVVQSVLLRPLEYRDSERLVTVWSRNRTGGRTYAVSGPDYHDWRRESTAFEAFAYWTGGAESVRTGETAEQVNAAAVTSDFFRVF
;
A
#
# COMPACT_ATOMS: atom_id res chain seq x y z
N GLY A 1 -19.61 16.51 4.81
CA GLY A 1 -19.99 15.18 5.31
C GLY A 1 -18.73 14.37 5.43
N ILE A 2 -18.29 14.11 6.66
CA ILE A 2 -16.96 13.57 6.99
C ILE A 2 -17.25 12.40 7.93
N GLY A 3 -17.42 11.20 7.39
CA GLY A 3 -18.04 10.09 8.11
C GLY A 3 -17.28 8.79 7.97
N ALA A 4 -16.31 8.60 8.87
CA ALA A 4 -15.82 7.31 9.37
C ALA A 4 -15.02 6.39 8.41
N ASN A 5 -13.80 6.79 8.07
CA ASN A 5 -12.74 5.84 7.72
C ASN A 5 -11.66 5.86 8.82
N THR A 6 -11.57 4.78 9.61
CA THR A 6 -10.55 4.62 10.64
C THR A 6 -9.37 3.84 10.08
N ALA A 7 -8.18 4.42 10.18
CA ALA A 7 -6.91 3.77 9.82
C ALA A 7 -6.47 2.80 10.92
N VAL A 8 -6.02 1.60 10.52
CA VAL A 8 -5.33 0.64 11.39
C VAL A 8 -3.89 0.52 10.91
N PHE A 9 -2.95 0.67 11.82
CA PHE A 9 -1.52 0.55 11.57
C PHE A 9 -1.05 -0.85 11.96
N THR A 10 -0.29 -1.51 11.10
CA THR A 10 0.33 -2.81 11.40
C THR A 10 1.78 -2.79 10.95
N VAL A 11 2.69 -3.23 11.82
CA VAL A 11 4.10 -3.45 11.45
C VAL A 11 4.15 -4.70 10.57
N VAL A 12 4.61 -4.55 9.33
CA VAL A 12 4.79 -5.70 8.44
C VAL A 12 6.23 -6.15 8.53
N GLN A 13 6.44 -7.34 9.09
CA GLN A 13 7.69 -8.07 8.91
C GLN A 13 7.57 -8.86 7.60
N SER A 14 8.26 -8.40 6.55
CA SER A 14 8.17 -8.95 5.20
C SER A 14 8.62 -10.42 5.18
N VAL A 15 7.71 -11.31 4.75
CA VAL A 15 8.00 -12.76 4.70
C VAL A 15 8.74 -13.09 3.40
N LEU A 16 10.02 -13.43 3.59
CA LEU A 16 11.05 -14.00 2.71
C LEU A 16 10.63 -14.55 1.33
N LEU A 17 11.06 -13.84 0.28
CA LEU A 17 11.51 -14.36 -1.02
C LEU A 17 12.83 -13.66 -1.35
N ARG A 18 13.95 -14.18 -0.82
CA ARG A 18 15.25 -13.48 -0.61
C ARG A 18 15.13 -12.38 0.47
N PRO A 19 16.13 -12.15 1.33
CA PRO A 19 16.13 -10.96 2.18
C PRO A 19 16.15 -9.77 1.23
N LEU A 20 15.02 -9.10 1.04
CA LEU A 20 15.00 -7.86 0.29
C LEU A 20 15.84 -6.87 1.09
N GLU A 21 16.86 -6.31 0.43
CA GLU A 21 17.80 -5.32 0.97
C GLU A 21 17.11 -3.96 1.19
N TYR A 22 15.90 -3.97 1.75
CA TYR A 22 15.19 -2.75 2.11
C TYR A 22 15.89 -2.11 3.29
N ARG A 23 16.27 -0.85 3.11
CA ARG A 23 16.92 -0.06 4.14
C ARG A 23 15.94 0.12 5.31
N ASP A 24 16.41 -0.14 6.53
CA ASP A 24 15.65 0.05 7.78
C ASP A 24 14.27 -0.65 7.81
N SER A 25 14.20 -1.91 7.35
CA SER A 25 12.96 -2.70 7.23
C SER A 25 12.08 -2.75 8.49
N GLU A 26 12.68 -2.62 9.67
CA GLU A 26 12.01 -2.58 10.98
C GLU A 26 11.17 -1.31 11.20
N ARG A 27 11.38 -0.26 10.40
CA ARG A 27 10.63 1.00 10.44
C ARG A 27 9.43 1.00 9.47
N LEU A 28 9.21 -0.08 8.73
CA LEU A 28 8.12 -0.19 7.75
C LEU A 28 6.82 -0.65 8.40
N VAL A 29 5.74 0.07 8.09
CA VAL A 29 4.38 -0.27 8.53
C VAL A 29 3.42 -0.21 7.34
N THR A 30 2.40 -1.07 7.35
CA THR A 30 1.31 -1.01 6.39
C THR A 30 0.06 -0.48 7.07
N VAL A 31 -0.60 0.46 6.41
CA VAL A 31 -1.83 1.10 6.88
C VAL A 31 -3.00 0.58 6.07
N TRP A 32 -4.04 0.13 6.76
CA TRP A 32 -5.27 -0.32 6.14
C TRP A 32 -6.49 0.44 6.66
N SER A 33 -7.54 0.53 5.85
CA SER A 33 -8.83 1.08 6.28
C SER A 33 -9.73 -0.04 6.79
N ARG A 34 -10.45 0.19 7.89
CA ARG A 34 -11.44 -0.77 8.43
C ARG A 34 -12.81 -0.12 8.53
N ASN A 35 -13.82 -0.79 7.98
CA ASN A 35 -15.21 -0.37 8.17
C ASN A 35 -15.73 -0.85 9.54
N ARG A 36 -16.23 0.09 10.36
CA ARG A 36 -16.77 -0.17 11.69
C ARG A 36 -17.94 -1.16 11.70
N THR A 37 -18.71 -1.25 10.61
CA THR A 37 -19.94 -2.03 10.52
C THR A 37 -19.74 -3.45 9.97
N GLY A 38 -18.59 -3.72 9.33
CA GLY A 38 -18.35 -4.98 8.61
C GLY A 38 -17.12 -5.75 9.05
N GLY A 39 -16.27 -5.19 9.91
CA GLY A 39 -15.08 -5.84 10.45
C GLY A 39 -13.96 -6.13 9.45
N ARG A 40 -14.21 -5.99 8.15
CA ARG A 40 -13.28 -6.22 7.05
C ARG A 40 -12.31 -5.05 6.88
N THR A 41 -11.08 -5.42 6.57
CA THR A 41 -9.98 -4.52 6.22
C THR A 41 -9.94 -4.36 4.70
N TYR A 42 -9.78 -3.13 4.23
CA TYR A 42 -9.76 -2.77 2.81
C TYR A 42 -8.52 -1.95 2.48
N ALA A 43 -8.11 -2.00 1.21
CA ALA A 43 -7.20 -1.01 0.67
C ALA A 43 -7.76 0.39 0.91
N VAL A 44 -6.89 1.33 1.24
CA VAL A 44 -7.23 2.73 1.49
C VAL A 44 -7.73 3.35 0.18
N SER A 45 -8.80 4.13 0.23
CA SER A 45 -9.27 4.82 -0.98
C SER A 45 -8.23 5.87 -1.43
N GLY A 46 -8.16 6.17 -2.72
CA GLY A 46 -7.25 7.21 -3.24
C GLY A 46 -7.38 8.57 -2.51
N PRO A 47 -8.60 9.10 -2.29
CA PRO A 47 -8.80 10.31 -1.51
C PRO A 47 -8.30 10.21 -0.07
N ASP A 48 -8.62 9.12 0.65
CA ASP A 48 -8.13 8.92 2.03
C ASP A 48 -6.60 8.87 2.08
N TYR A 49 -5.95 8.23 1.10
CA TYR A 49 -4.49 8.24 1.00
C TYR A 49 -3.94 9.66 0.87
N HIS A 50 -4.55 10.51 0.03
CA HIS A 50 -4.11 11.89 -0.14
C HIS A 50 -4.29 12.71 1.15
N ASP A 51 -5.41 12.52 1.85
CA ASP A 51 -5.67 13.17 3.13
C ASP A 51 -4.67 12.71 4.19
N TRP A 52 -4.44 11.40 4.32
CA TRP A 52 -3.49 10.85 5.29
C TRP A 52 -2.05 11.25 4.99
N ARG A 53 -1.64 11.26 3.72
CA ARG A 53 -0.31 11.74 3.30
C ARG A 53 -0.13 13.22 3.65
N ARG A 54 -1.19 14.03 3.58
CA ARG A 54 -1.14 15.46 3.90
C ARG A 54 -1.13 15.72 5.41
N GLU A 55 -1.83 14.90 6.19
CA GLU A 55 -2.08 15.14 7.61
C GLU A 55 -1.16 14.35 8.55
N SER A 56 -0.53 13.27 8.07
CA SER A 56 0.37 12.45 8.89
C SER A 56 1.73 13.11 9.06
N THR A 57 2.13 13.34 10.30
CA THR A 57 3.47 13.84 10.67
C THR A 57 4.38 12.77 11.26
N ALA A 58 3.84 11.56 11.49
CA ALA A 58 4.54 10.45 12.13
C ALA A 58 5.44 9.64 11.18
N PHE A 59 5.30 9.83 9.87
CA PHE A 59 6.01 9.04 8.85
C PHE A 59 6.98 9.91 8.06
N GLU A 60 8.18 9.37 7.82
CA GLU A 60 9.21 10.00 6.98
C GLU A 60 8.81 10.01 5.50
N ALA A 61 8.16 8.93 5.05
CA ALA A 61 7.57 8.80 3.73
C ALA A 61 6.27 7.98 3.81
N PHE A 62 5.31 8.29 2.93
CA PHE A 62 4.02 7.60 2.87
C PHE A 62 3.71 7.26 1.41
N ALA A 63 3.61 5.97 1.12
CA ALA A 63 3.33 5.46 -0.22
C ALA A 63 2.06 4.62 -0.24
N TYR A 64 1.48 4.50 -1.43
CA TYR A 64 0.35 3.62 -1.71
C TYR A 64 0.71 2.70 -2.86
N TRP A 65 0.32 1.44 -2.75
CA TRP A 65 0.37 0.49 -3.85
C TRP A 65 -0.97 -0.24 -3.98
N THR A 66 -1.32 -0.59 -5.21
CA THR A 66 -2.40 -1.52 -5.52
C THR A 66 -1.94 -2.40 -6.67
N GLY A 67 -2.32 -3.67 -6.68
CA GLY A 67 -1.82 -4.57 -7.70
C GLY A 67 -2.26 -6.01 -7.48
N GLY A 68 -1.84 -6.87 -8.38
CA GLY A 68 -2.18 -8.27 -8.40
C GLY A 68 -1.80 -8.92 -9.72
N ALA A 69 -2.38 -10.09 -9.97
CA ALA A 69 -2.30 -10.74 -11.27
C ALA A 69 -3.07 -9.89 -12.30
N GLU A 70 -2.34 -9.30 -13.23
CA GLU A 70 -2.84 -8.45 -14.31
C GLU A 70 -2.53 -9.11 -15.64
N SER A 71 -3.47 -9.03 -16.59
CA SER A 71 -3.23 -9.49 -17.96
C SER A 71 -2.57 -8.38 -18.77
N VAL A 72 -1.30 -8.55 -19.11
CA VAL A 72 -0.55 -7.61 -19.95
C VAL A 72 -0.39 -8.20 -21.34
N ARG A 73 -0.64 -7.39 -22.37
CA ARG A 73 -0.44 -7.79 -23.76
C ARG A 73 0.90 -7.27 -24.25
N THR A 74 1.76 -8.19 -24.68
CA THR A 74 3.03 -7.88 -25.35
C THR A 74 3.01 -8.52 -26.73
N GLY A 75 2.85 -7.71 -27.76
CA GLY A 75 2.67 -8.20 -29.13
C GLY A 75 1.34 -8.94 -29.31
N GLU A 76 1.38 -10.15 -29.86
CA GLU A 76 0.19 -10.93 -30.21
C GLU A 76 -0.37 -11.79 -29.06
N THR A 77 0.34 -11.91 -27.95
CA THR A 77 -0.07 -12.75 -26.81
C THR A 77 -0.33 -11.92 -25.56
N ALA A 78 -1.27 -12.39 -24.73
CA ALA A 78 -1.53 -11.86 -23.41
C ALA A 78 -0.90 -12.79 -22.37
N GLU A 79 -0.12 -12.22 -21.46
CA GLU A 79 0.51 -12.91 -20.35
C GLU A 79 -0.05 -12.41 -19.02
N GLN A 80 -0.24 -13.32 -18.08
CA GLN A 80 -0.55 -12.97 -16.69
C GLN A 80 0.74 -12.60 -15.99
N VAL A 81 0.85 -11.35 -15.56
CA VAL A 81 1.99 -10.83 -14.82
C VAL A 81 1.54 -10.31 -13.47
N ASN A 82 2.42 -10.38 -12.47
CA ASN A 82 2.17 -9.70 -11.22
C ASN A 82 2.63 -8.24 -11.36
N ALA A 83 1.68 -7.30 -11.35
CA ALA A 83 1.95 -5.88 -11.52
C ALA A 83 1.33 -5.06 -10.38
N ALA A 84 2.00 -3.97 -10.03
CA ALA A 84 1.51 -3.02 -9.03
C ALA A 84 1.61 -1.59 -9.56
N ALA A 85 0.53 -0.83 -9.41
CA ALA A 85 0.54 0.61 -9.49
C ALA A 85 0.98 1.17 -8.13
N VAL A 86 2.00 2.02 -8.14
CA VAL A 86 2.59 2.61 -6.94
C VAL A 86 2.62 4.12 -7.04
N THR A 87 2.58 4.80 -5.90
CA THR A 87 2.85 6.25 -5.87
C THR A 87 4.35 6.52 -5.93
N SER A 88 4.73 7.74 -6.34
CA SER A 88 6.14 8.12 -6.53
C SER A 88 7.02 7.93 -5.29
N ASP A 89 6.43 8.07 -4.09
CA ASP A 89 7.14 7.93 -2.82
C ASP A 89 7.43 6.46 -2.44
N PHE A 90 6.91 5.49 -3.21
CA PHE A 90 7.15 4.06 -2.95
C PHE A 90 8.64 3.71 -2.89
N PHE A 91 9.44 4.23 -3.82
CA PHE A 91 10.90 4.02 -3.86
C PHE A 91 11.69 4.83 -2.82
N ARG A 92 11.00 5.66 -2.01
CA ARG A 92 11.60 6.30 -0.82
C ARG A 92 11.31 5.51 0.44
N VAL A 93 10.20 4.78 0.45
CA VAL A 93 9.82 3.89 1.56
C VAL A 93 10.64 2.60 1.52
N PHE A 94 10.92 2.08 0.32
CA PHE A 94 11.67 0.84 0.08
C PHE A 94 13.01 1.11 -0.61
#